data_AF-A0A1Y0H5U1-F1
#
_entry.id   AF-A0A1Y0H5U1-F1
#
_cell.length_a   1.000
_cell.length_b   1.000
_cell.length_c   1.000
_cell.angle_alpha   90.00
_cell.angle_beta   90.00
_cell.angle_gamma   90.00
#
_symmetry.space_group_name_H-M   'P 1'
#
loop_
_entity.id
_entity.type
_entity.pdbx_description
1 polymer ?
#
loop_
_entity_poly.entity_id
_entity_poly.type
_entity_poly.pdbx_seq_one_letter_code
_entity_poly.pdbx_strand_id
1 'polypeptide(L)'
;MNRYASIALTAAAFFLIVMAVLNDSPPLFYMGTAMVATLLAARLQAYLAVRYLRFERFAPPAVAVGEPVVIEMIVWSERRIKRPLVTVRDGLPESLRRQELAPPLPVAPSYEQPIRTRYEFRP
;
A
#
# COMPACT_ATOMS: atom_id res chain seq x y z
N MET A 1 5.87 -2.20 -5.53
CA MET A 1 6.12 -2.70 -6.89
C MET A 1 6.76 -1.59 -7.71
N ASN A 2 7.94 -1.84 -8.28
CA ASN A 2 8.60 -0.88 -9.16
C ASN A 2 7.68 -0.54 -10.33
N ARG A 3 7.56 0.75 -10.70
CA ARG A 3 6.78 1.23 -11.86
C ARG A 3 7.07 0.39 -13.12
N TYR A 4 8.32 -0.03 -13.27
CA TYR A 4 8.79 -0.90 -14.36
C TYR A 4 8.05 -2.24 -14.45
N ALA A 5 7.81 -2.94 -13.32
CA ALA A 5 7.12 -4.22 -13.32
C ALA A 5 5.65 -4.07 -13.78
N SER A 6 4.96 -3.02 -13.32
CA SER A 6 3.59 -2.75 -13.75
C SER A 6 3.50 -2.38 -15.24
N ILE A 7 4.46 -1.60 -15.74
CA ILE A 7 4.50 -1.22 -17.16
C ILE A 7 4.78 -2.44 -18.02
N ALA A 8 5.77 -3.26 -17.65
CA ALA A 8 6.13 -4.47 -18.39
C ALA A 8 4.97 -5.48 -18.47
N LEU A 9 4.29 -5.75 -17.35
CA LEU A 9 3.14 -6.67 -17.32
C LEU A 9 1.96 -6.17 -18.16
N THR A 10 1.69 -4.86 -18.12
CA THR A 10 0.62 -4.26 -18.91
C THR A 10 0.95 -4.32 -20.41
N ALA A 11 2.18 -3.95 -20.80
CA ALA A 11 2.63 -4.01 -22.18
C ALA A 11 2.63 -5.45 -22.73
N ALA A 12 3.10 -6.42 -21.94
CA ALA A 12 3.07 -7.83 -22.32
C ALA A 12 1.63 -8.34 -22.53
N ALA A 13 0.69 -7.98 -21.66
CA ALA A 13 -0.71 -8.39 -21.79
C ALA A 13 -1.35 -7.83 -23.08
N PHE A 14 -1.10 -6.57 -23.42
CA PHE A 14 -1.56 -5.99 -24.68
C PHE A 14 -0.90 -6.62 -25.90
N PHE A 15 0.42 -6.87 -25.85
CA PHE A 15 1.13 -7.55 -26.92
C PHE A 15 0.55 -8.94 -27.21
N LEU A 16 0.26 -9.72 -26.17
CA LEU A 16 -0.37 -11.04 -26.32
C LEU A 16 -1.75 -10.96 -26.97
N ILE A 17 -2.56 -9.96 -26.62
CA ILE A 17 -3.87 -9.73 -27.25
C ILE A 17 -3.71 -9.40 -28.74
N VAL A 18 -2.76 -8.53 -29.10
CA VAL A 18 -2.48 -8.18 -30.50
C VAL A 18 -2.01 -9.40 -31.28
N MET A 19 -1.06 -10.17 -30.74
CA MET A 19 -0.56 -11.39 -31.38
C MET A 19 -1.64 -12.46 -31.50
N ALA A 20 -2.57 -12.55 -30.55
CA ALA A 20 -3.69 -13.48 -30.63
C ALA A 20 -4.61 -13.18 -31.83
N VAL A 21 -4.87 -11.90 -32.09
CA VAL A 21 -5.67 -11.46 -33.24
C VAL A 21 -4.92 -11.68 -34.55
N LEU A 22 -3.62 -11.35 -34.59
CA LEU A 22 -2.81 -11.51 -35.80
C LEU A 22 -2.58 -12.98 -36.19
N ASN A 23 -2.49 -13.87 -35.21
CA ASN A 23 -2.21 -15.30 -35.42
C ASN A 23 -3.47 -16.18 -35.35
N ASP A 24 -4.67 -15.57 -35.30
CA ASP A 24 -5.97 -16.26 -35.15
C ASP A 24 -5.95 -17.38 -34.10
N SER A 25 -5.40 -17.09 -32.92
CA SER A 25 -5.12 -18.08 -31.88
C SER A 25 -5.97 -17.83 -30.64
N PRO A 26 -7.12 -18.52 -30.50
CA PRO A 26 -8.00 -18.39 -29.33
C PRO A 26 -7.29 -18.56 -27.98
N PRO A 27 -6.35 -19.52 -27.77
CA PRO A 27 -5.67 -19.67 -26.49
C PRO A 27 -4.92 -18.42 -26.03
N LEU A 28 -4.20 -17.75 -26.95
CA LEU A 28 -3.47 -16.52 -26.67
C LEU A 28 -4.41 -15.38 -26.28
N PHE A 29 -5.58 -15.30 -26.94
CA PHE A 29 -6.58 -14.29 -26.62
C PHE A 29 -7.11 -14.48 -25.20
N TYR A 30 -7.53 -15.70 -24.85
CA TYR A 30 -8.01 -16.01 -23.50
C TYR A 30 -6.96 -15.75 -22.42
N MET A 31 -5.70 -16.13 -22.66
CA MET A 31 -4.60 -15.86 -21.72
C MET A 31 -4.36 -14.36 -21.54
N GLY A 32 -4.31 -13.59 -22.64
CA GLY A 32 -4.14 -12.15 -22.60
C GLY A 32 -5.29 -11.45 -21.86
N THR A 33 -6.53 -11.82 -22.15
CA THR A 33 -7.71 -11.29 -21.45
C THR A 33 -7.69 -11.64 -19.95
N ALA A 34 -7.34 -12.88 -19.58
CA ALA A 34 -7.24 -13.30 -18.18
C ALA A 34 -6.15 -12.51 -17.42
N MET A 35 -5.02 -12.24 -18.06
CA MET A 35 -3.96 -11.39 -17.49
C MET A 35 -4.45 -9.96 -17.25
N VAL A 36 -5.12 -9.34 -18.24
CA VAL A 36 -5.68 -7.98 -18.09
C VAL A 36 -6.72 -7.94 -16.97
N ALA A 37 -7.65 -8.90 -16.94
CA ALA A 37 -8.68 -8.98 -15.90
C ALA A 37 -8.07 -9.11 -14.50
N THR A 38 -7.02 -9.93 -14.36
CA THR A 38 -6.33 -10.13 -13.09
C THR A 38 -5.59 -8.87 -12.62
N LEU A 39 -4.92 -8.17 -13.54
CA LEU A 39 -4.26 -6.88 -13.24
C LEU A 39 -5.27 -5.82 -12.79
N LEU A 40 -6.42 -5.74 -13.47
CA LEU A 40 -7.50 -4.82 -13.10
C LEU A 40 -8.11 -5.17 -11.74
N ALA A 41 -8.39 -6.45 -11.49
CA ALA A 41 -8.91 -6.91 -10.20
C ALA A 41 -7.95 -6.60 -9.06
N ALA A 42 -6.65 -6.87 -9.23
CA ALA A 42 -5.62 -6.56 -8.24
C ALA A 42 -5.53 -5.05 -7.98
N ARG A 43 -5.61 -4.21 -9.03
CA ARG A 43 -5.59 -2.75 -8.89
C ARG A 43 -6.82 -2.21 -8.18
N LEU A 44 -7.99 -2.74 -8.49
CA LEU A 44 -9.25 -2.39 -7.83
C LEU A 44 -9.21 -2.81 -6.34
N GLN A 45 -8.75 -4.02 -6.05
CA GLN A 45 -8.60 -4.51 -4.69
C GLN A 45 -7.62 -3.63 -3.89
N ALA A 46 -6.46 -3.28 -4.46
CA ALA A 46 -5.50 -2.40 -3.82
C ALA A 46 -6.07 -1.00 -3.55
N TYR A 47 -6.84 -0.45 -4.50
CA TYR A 47 -7.52 0.82 -4.33
C TYR A 47 -8.55 0.77 -3.19
N LEU A 48 -9.40 -0.26 -3.17
CA LEU A 48 -10.42 -0.44 -2.13
C LEU A 48 -9.81 -0.72 -0.75
N ALA A 49 -8.66 -1.40 -0.69
CA ALA A 49 -7.97 -1.72 0.56
C ALA A 49 -7.55 -0.46 1.35
N VAL A 50 -7.18 0.62 0.66
CA VAL A 50 -6.73 1.87 1.29
C VAL A 50 -7.83 2.93 1.35
N ARG A 51 -8.83 2.85 0.47
CA ARG A 51 -9.94 3.82 0.43
C ARG A 51 -10.73 3.81 1.74
N TYR A 52 -11.10 4.99 2.26
CA TYR A 52 -11.85 5.15 3.52
C TYR A 52 -11.11 4.70 4.79
N LEU A 53 -9.78 4.60 4.72
CA LEU A 53 -8.96 4.54 5.93
C LEU A 53 -8.76 5.96 6.47
N ARG A 54 -8.84 6.08 7.79
CA ARG A 54 -8.49 7.29 8.52
C ARG A 54 -7.29 7.02 9.41
N PHE A 55 -6.52 8.08 9.59
CA PHE A 55 -5.28 8.08 10.33
C PHE A 55 -5.28 9.30 11.24
N GLU A 56 -5.03 9.08 12.52
CA GLU A 56 -4.67 10.13 13.47
C GLU A 56 -3.25 9.88 13.95
N ARG A 57 -2.48 10.96 14.09
CA ARG A 57 -1.08 10.92 14.51
C ARG A 57 -0.92 11.78 15.76
N PHE A 58 -0.36 11.17 16.80
CA PHE A 58 0.01 11.84 18.04
C PHE A 58 1.53 11.84 18.13
N ALA A 59 2.10 13.04 18.15
CA ALA A 59 3.53 13.26 18.30
C ALA A 59 3.80 14.13 19.53
N PRO A 60 4.91 13.92 20.24
CA PRO A 60 5.31 14.78 21.33
C PRO A 60 5.54 16.23 20.83
N PRO A 61 5.15 17.25 21.62
CA PRO A 61 5.18 18.64 21.18
C PRO A 61 6.61 19.21 21.03
N ALA A 62 7.55 18.72 21.82
CA ALA A 62 8.97 19.07 21.75
C ALA A 62 9.81 17.87 22.23
N VAL A 63 10.97 17.68 21.61
CA VAL A 63 11.92 16.62 21.96
C VAL A 63 13.34 17.17 21.81
N ALA A 64 14.25 16.87 22.73
CA ALA A 64 15.64 17.29 22.62
C ALA A 64 16.40 16.40 21.61
N VAL A 65 17.49 16.92 21.05
CA VAL A 65 18.32 16.16 20.11
C VAL A 65 18.89 14.92 20.80
N GLY A 66 18.74 13.75 20.19
CA GLY A 66 19.19 12.46 20.72
C GLY A 66 18.19 11.74 21.64
N GLU A 67 17.08 12.36 22.02
CA GLU A 67 16.02 11.69 22.78
C GLU A 67 15.13 10.82 21.87
N PRO A 68 14.69 9.63 22.33
CA PRO A 68 13.80 8.78 21.55
C PRO A 68 12.43 9.46 21.38
N VAL A 69 12.02 9.64 20.12
CA VAL A 69 10.71 10.15 19.76
C VAL A 69 9.76 8.97 19.56
N VAL A 70 8.73 8.89 20.38
CA VAL A 70 7.65 7.90 20.22
C VAL A 70 6.48 8.55 19.50
N ILE A 71 6.07 7.99 18.37
CA ILE A 71 4.89 8.44 17.63
C ILE A 71 3.81 7.37 17.77
N GLU A 72 2.63 7.79 18.21
CA GLU A 72 1.43 6.97 18.23
C GLU A 72 0.56 7.30 17.02
N MET A 73 0.02 6.27 16.38
CA MET A 73 -0.85 6.37 15.24
C MET A 73 -2.10 5.53 15.46
N ILE A 74 -3.26 6.13 15.22
CA ILE A 74 -4.55 5.45 15.28
C ILE A 74 -5.05 5.26 13.85
N VAL A 75 -5.39 4.03 13.50
CA VAL A 75 -5.88 3.65 12.17
C VAL A 75 -7.22 2.94 12.29
N TRP A 76 -8.20 3.41 11.52
CA TRP A 76 -9.51 2.77 11.45
C TRP A 76 -10.14 2.90 10.06
N SER A 77 -11.17 2.10 9.83
CA SER A 77 -11.97 2.14 8.60
C SER A 77 -13.28 2.86 8.86
N GLU A 78 -13.68 3.77 7.97
CA GLU A 78 -15.03 4.38 8.01
C GLU A 78 -16.12 3.46 7.46
N ARG A 79 -15.75 2.35 6.82
CA ARG A 79 -16.70 1.39 6.23
C ARG A 79 -16.46 -0.02 6.75
N ARG A 80 -17.54 -0.79 6.91
CA ARG A 80 -17.52 -2.20 7.32
C ARG A 80 -17.13 -3.13 6.16
N ILE A 81 -15.86 -3.07 5.76
CA ILE A 81 -15.28 -3.88 4.68
C ILE A 81 -14.09 -4.65 5.27
N LYS A 82 -13.96 -5.95 4.95
CA LYS A 82 -12.78 -6.73 5.34
C LYS A 82 -11.55 -6.22 4.59
N ARG A 83 -10.51 -5.84 5.32
CA ARG A 83 -9.29 -5.25 4.76
C ARG A 83 -8.08 -6.15 4.97
N PRO A 84 -7.12 -6.16 4.03
CA PRO A 84 -5.84 -6.81 4.26
C PRO A 84 -5.02 -6.05 5.31
N LEU A 85 -3.95 -6.68 5.79
CA LEU A 85 -2.92 -6.00 6.58
C LEU A 85 -2.31 -4.85 5.77
N VAL A 86 -2.25 -3.66 6.35
CA VAL A 86 -1.64 -2.48 5.75
C VAL A 86 -0.38 -2.08 6.52
N THR A 87 0.66 -1.73 5.78
CA THR A 87 1.87 -1.13 6.35
C THR A 87 1.77 0.38 6.19
N VAL A 88 1.91 1.11 7.30
CA VAL A 88 1.89 2.57 7.29
C VAL A 88 3.32 3.09 7.25
N ARG A 89 3.59 4.07 6.39
CA ARG A 89 4.88 4.76 6.32
C ARG A 89 4.65 6.23 6.64
N ASP A 90 5.28 6.70 7.71
CA ASP A 90 5.22 8.11 8.09
C ASP A 90 6.29 8.92 7.34
N GLY A 91 5.85 10.03 6.76
CA GLY A 91 6.67 10.97 5.99
C GLY A 91 7.23 12.06 6.90
N LEU A 92 8.17 11.72 7.78
CA LEU A 92 8.89 12.69 8.61
C LEU A 92 9.71 13.68 7.75
N PRO A 93 9.79 14.97 8.14
CA PRO A 93 10.57 15.98 7.44
C PRO A 93 12.07 15.66 7.44
N GLU A 94 12.78 16.12 6.41
CA GLU A 94 14.20 15.82 6.20
C GLU A 94 15.11 16.30 7.34
N SER A 95 14.69 17.32 8.08
CA SER A 95 15.39 17.85 9.26
C SER A 95 15.42 16.86 10.43
N LEU A 96 14.49 15.91 10.50
CA LEU A 96 14.51 14.78 11.43
C LEU A 96 15.25 13.62 10.78
N ARG A 97 16.59 13.67 10.83
CA ARG A 97 17.45 12.58 10.36
C ARG A 97 17.21 11.34 11.22
N ARG A 98 16.45 10.39 10.67
CA ARG A 98 16.11 9.16 11.38
C ARG A 98 17.35 8.30 11.59
N GLN A 99 17.83 8.22 12.82
CA GLN A 99 18.66 7.11 13.27
C GLN A 99 17.75 6.04 13.90
N GLU A 100 18.05 4.76 13.65
CA GLU A 100 17.40 3.63 14.32
C GLU A 100 15.86 3.59 14.17
N LEU A 101 15.33 3.79 12.96
CA LEU A 101 13.88 3.70 12.72
C LEU A 101 13.39 2.26 12.87
N ALA A 102 12.65 1.98 13.94
CA ALA A 102 11.81 0.79 14.02
C ALA A 102 10.51 1.06 13.24
N PRO A 103 10.23 0.40 12.11
CA PRO A 103 8.99 0.66 11.37
C PRO A 103 7.77 0.19 12.18
N PRO A 104 6.62 0.86 12.05
CA PRO A 104 5.39 0.42 12.69
C PRO A 104 5.01 -0.98 12.18
N LEU A 105 4.46 -1.79 13.08
CA LEU A 105 3.96 -3.13 12.73
C LEU A 105 2.80 -3.02 11.73
N PRO A 106 2.63 -4.02 10.84
CA PRO A 106 1.46 -4.08 9.97
C PRO A 106 0.16 -4.08 10.80
N VAL A 107 -0.81 -3.25 10.39
CA VAL A 107 -2.09 -3.07 11.10
C VAL A 107 -3.21 -3.67 10.26
N ALA A 108 -4.19 -4.34 10.87
CA ALA A 108 -5.39 -4.86 10.21
C ALA A 108 -6.61 -3.96 10.51
N PRO A 109 -6.87 -2.89 9.76
CA PRO A 109 -7.81 -1.85 10.19
C PRO A 109 -9.24 -2.40 10.31
N SER A 110 -9.87 -2.14 11.46
CA SER A 110 -11.26 -2.51 11.71
C SER A 110 -12.18 -1.30 11.64
N TYR A 111 -13.45 -1.56 11.35
CA TYR A 111 -14.54 -0.58 11.48
C TYR A 111 -14.99 -0.46 12.95
N GLU A 112 -14.96 -1.57 13.69
CA GLU A 112 -15.53 -1.66 15.03
C GLU A 112 -14.60 -1.07 16.09
N GLN A 113 -13.29 -1.22 15.90
CA GLN A 113 -12.29 -0.75 16.85
C GLN A 113 -11.12 -0.06 16.12
N PRO A 114 -10.81 1.20 16.48
CA PRO A 114 -9.57 1.84 16.04
C PRO A 114 -8.36 1.10 16.58
N ILE A 115 -7.40 0.79 15.70
CA ILE A 115 -6.17 0.11 16.09
C ILE A 115 -5.08 1.15 16.29
N ARG A 116 -4.38 1.03 17.41
CA ARG A 116 -3.27 1.88 17.78
C ARG A 116 -1.97 1.16 17.45
N THR A 117 -1.08 1.84 16.74
CA THR A 117 0.29 1.39 16.51
C THR A 117 1.24 2.49 16.93
N ARG A 118 2.43 2.10 17.40
CA ARG A 118 3.48 3.04 17.77
C ARG A 118 4.77 2.69 17.05
N TYR A 119 5.59 3.69 16.84
CA TYR A 119 6.96 3.49 16.38
C TYR A 119 7.88 4.53 17.03
N GLU A 120 9.15 4.18 17.11
CA GLU A 120 10.17 4.99 17.74
C GLU A 120 11.35 5.23 16.79
N PHE A 121 11.97 6.40 16.93
CA PHE A 121 13.20 6.76 16.23
C PHE A 121 13.98 7.78 17.04
N ARG A 122 15.26 7.95 16.72
CA ARG A 122 16.10 9.02 17.30
C ARG A 122 16.46 10.05 16.22
N PRO A 123 16.30 11.36 16.48
CA PRO A 123 16.69 12.44 15.57
C PRO A 123 18.18 12.77 15.64
#